data_AF-A0A7C6A279-F1
#
_entry.id   AF-A0A7C6A279-F1
#
_cell.length_a   1.000
_cell.length_b   1.000
_cell.length_c   1.000
_cell.angle_alpha   90.00
_cell.angle_beta   90.00
_cell.angle_gamma   90.00
#
_symmetry.space_group_name_H-M   'P 1'
#
loop_
_entity.id
_entity.type
_entity.pdbx_description
1 polymer ?
#
loop_
_entity_poly.entity_id
_entity_poly.type
_entity_poly.pdbx_seq_one_letter_code
_entity_poly.pdbx_strand_id
1 'polypeptide(L)'
;MDKLWIIRTVFILSVTLAAGLLRPFGWQAPGAAAFGLALGLAVVLFEIRLKGVSLKRLMGAALGLLLGILGAYLISLVLGAGLQGHASLPFLQVGALLAMSYLGLALGLSKGEMLNLTLMGGILGSEKGGKQFFKILDTSVIIDGRIADVAATGFLDGTLVIPQFVLRELQLVADSPDALKRNRGRRGLDILQRLQKMSHLTVQILEDDYPHVRDVDMKLIELARDYNCKIVTNDFNLNKMAQLHGVEVLNINELANALKPVVLPGESMRVFILKEGKEYNQGVAYLDDGTMVVVDNAKRMISKTIDITVTSVLQTTAGKMIFGKFDERVHAVYDKGGPAERLERRAQRESNGPASSPA
;
A
#
# COMPACT_ATOMS: atom_id res chain seq x y z
N MET A 1 12.69 29.33 22.27
CA MET A 1 13.82 29.46 23.22
C MET A 1 14.20 28.06 23.68
N ASP A 2 15.33 27.56 23.20
CA ASP A 2 15.69 26.14 23.30
C ASP A 2 16.08 25.75 24.72
N LYS A 3 15.27 24.86 25.34
CA LYS A 3 15.52 24.28 26.67
C LYS A 3 16.90 23.59 26.80
N LEU A 4 17.56 23.28 25.69
CA LEU A 4 18.90 22.69 25.63
C LEU A 4 20.03 23.61 26.08
N TRP A 5 19.85 24.93 26.07
CA TRP A 5 20.92 25.85 26.50
C TRP A 5 21.23 25.69 27.99
N ILE A 6 20.21 25.42 28.83
CA ILE A 6 20.38 25.14 30.25
C ILE A 6 21.26 23.91 30.47
N ILE A 7 21.02 22.84 29.71
CA ILE A 7 21.78 21.58 29.81
C ILE A 7 23.25 21.79 29.42
N ARG A 8 23.51 22.57 28.35
CA ARG A 8 24.87 22.89 27.89
C ARG A 8 25.66 23.69 28.94
N THR A 9 25.02 24.68 29.55
CA THR A 9 25.65 25.50 30.59
C THR A 9 25.98 24.67 31.83
N VAL A 10 25.07 23.77 32.26
CA VAL A 10 25.31 22.84 33.37
C VAL A 10 26.44 21.86 33.04
N PHE A 11 26.53 21.37 31.81
CA PHE A 11 27.60 20.48 31.36
C PHE A 11 28.97 21.18 31.38
N ILE A 12 29.08 22.41 30.85
CA ILE A 12 30.34 23.16 30.86
C ILE A 12 30.78 23.45 32.30
N LEU A 13 29.85 23.84 33.18
CA LEU A 13 30.14 24.08 34.59
C LEU A 13 30.63 22.82 35.30
N SER A 14 30.00 21.67 35.06
CA SER A 14 30.41 20.41 35.69
C SER A 14 31.77 19.91 35.19
N VAL A 15 32.08 20.03 33.90
CA VAL A 15 33.41 19.70 33.35
C VAL A 15 34.48 20.65 33.89
N THR A 16 34.17 21.95 34.01
CA THR A 16 35.08 22.97 34.56
C THR A 16 35.37 22.72 36.05
N LEU A 17 34.34 22.40 36.83
CA LEU A 17 34.46 22.07 38.25
C LEU A 17 35.24 20.77 38.46
N ALA A 18 34.96 19.73 37.67
CA ALA A 18 35.67 18.45 37.71
C ALA A 18 37.17 18.63 37.36
N ALA A 19 37.48 19.41 36.32
CA ALA A 19 38.86 19.72 35.97
C ALA A 19 39.58 20.52 37.06
N GLY A 20 38.91 21.48 37.70
CA GLY A 20 39.47 22.24 38.82
C GLY A 20 39.75 21.39 40.08
N LEU A 21 38.90 20.40 40.37
CA LEU A 21 39.04 19.50 41.53
C LEU A 21 40.08 18.40 41.29
N LEU A 22 40.07 17.76 40.11
CA LEU A 22 40.93 16.63 39.78
C LEU A 22 42.34 17.03 39.35
N ARG A 23 42.56 18.32 39.03
CA ARG A 23 43.86 18.88 38.59
C ARG A 23 44.57 17.97 37.58
N PRO A 24 43.95 17.67 36.43
CA PRO A 24 44.57 16.84 35.41
C PRO A 24 45.94 17.43 35.03
N PHE A 25 46.93 16.57 34.84
CA PHE A 25 48.32 16.95 34.50
C PHE A 25 49.09 17.78 35.55
N GLY A 26 48.60 17.88 36.79
CA GLY A 26 49.30 18.56 37.89
C GLY A 26 49.32 20.08 37.78
N TRP A 27 48.47 20.67 36.94
CA TRP A 27 48.40 22.11 36.74
C TRP A 27 47.81 22.84 37.96
N GLN A 28 48.21 24.11 38.13
CA GLN A 28 47.64 24.99 39.15
C GLN A 28 46.13 25.14 38.92
N ALA A 29 45.36 25.27 40.00
CA ALA A 29 43.89 25.31 39.98
C ALA A 29 43.25 26.22 38.89
N PRO A 30 43.75 27.45 38.61
CA PRO A 30 43.19 28.28 37.55
C PRO A 30 43.46 27.73 36.13
N GLY A 31 44.63 27.12 35.89
CA GLY A 31 44.98 26.52 34.59
C GLY A 31 44.17 25.26 34.30
N ALA A 32 43.92 24.44 35.32
CA ALA A 32 43.08 23.26 35.20
C ALA A 32 41.61 23.60 34.92
N ALA A 33 41.07 24.64 35.57
CA ALA A 33 39.72 25.14 35.31
C ALA A 33 39.59 25.74 33.90
N ALA A 34 40.58 26.52 33.44
CA ALA A 34 40.59 27.07 32.08
C ALA A 34 40.60 25.98 31.00
N PHE A 35 41.36 24.89 31.22
CA PHE A 35 41.36 23.73 30.35
C PHE A 35 40.00 23.02 30.31
N GLY A 36 39.37 22.82 31.48
CA GLY A 36 38.03 22.24 31.57
C GLY A 36 36.97 23.06 30.84
N LEU A 37 37.04 24.39 30.94
CA LEU A 37 36.15 25.30 30.23
C LEU A 37 36.35 25.21 28.72
N ALA A 38 37.60 25.24 28.25
CA ALA A 38 37.93 25.11 26.82
C ALA A 38 37.45 23.77 26.25
N LEU A 39 37.63 22.67 26.99
CA LEU A 39 37.19 21.34 26.60
C LEU A 39 35.66 21.23 26.56
N GLY A 40 34.97 21.75 27.59
CA GLY A 40 33.51 21.80 27.61
C GLY A 40 32.94 22.58 26.42
N LEU A 41 33.56 23.72 26.09
CA LEU A 41 33.13 24.56 24.96
C LEU A 41 33.39 23.87 23.61
N ALA A 42 34.52 23.17 23.46
CA ALA A 42 34.82 22.37 22.27
C ALA A 42 33.80 21.23 22.07
N VAL A 43 33.41 20.53 23.14
CA VAL A 43 32.39 19.46 23.09
C VAL A 43 31.03 20.01 22.69
N VAL A 44 30.61 21.15 23.25
CA VAL A 44 29.34 21.79 22.88
C VAL A 44 29.36 22.28 21.43
N LEU A 45 30.48 22.83 20.96
CA LEU A 45 30.63 23.23 19.56
C LEU A 45 30.51 22.01 18.63
N PHE A 46 31.12 20.89 19.01
CA PHE A 46 31.02 19.63 18.28
C PHE A 46 29.59 19.07 18.28
N GLU A 47 28.88 19.10 19.41
CA GLU A 47 27.46 18.72 19.53
C GLU A 47 26.59 19.55 18.57
N ILE A 48 26.81 20.86 18.51
CA ILE A 48 26.07 21.76 17.62
C ILE A 48 26.34 21.42 16.14
N ARG A 49 27.59 21.11 15.77
CA ARG A 49 27.93 20.69 14.40
C ARG A 49 27.30 19.34 14.05
N LEU A 50 27.23 18.41 15.00
CA LEU A 50 26.61 17.09 14.81
C LEU A 50 25.09 17.15 14.64
N LYS A 51 24.40 18.12 15.23
CA LYS A 51 22.94 18.27 15.06
C LYS A 51 22.52 18.53 13.62
N GLY A 52 23.39 19.10 12.79
CA GLY A 52 23.13 19.32 11.37
C GLY A 52 23.40 18.09 10.49
N VAL A 53 23.89 16.99 11.06
CA VAL A 53 24.28 15.78 10.33
C VAL A 53 23.12 14.78 10.34
N SER A 54 22.78 14.24 9.16
CA SER A 54 21.74 13.21 9.05
C SER A 54 22.11 11.94 9.81
N LEU A 55 21.12 11.24 10.38
CA LEU A 55 21.34 10.00 11.16
C LEU A 55 22.12 8.95 10.36
N LYS A 56 21.88 8.87 9.04
CA LYS A 56 22.58 7.96 8.12
C LYS A 56 24.08 8.25 8.05
N ARG A 57 24.48 9.52 7.97
CA ARG A 57 25.89 9.94 7.99
C ARG A 57 26.53 9.62 9.34
N LEU A 58 25.80 9.77 10.44
CA LEU A 58 26.30 9.47 11.78
C LEU A 58 26.54 7.97 11.98
N MET A 59 25.61 7.13 11.51
CA MET A 59 25.80 5.67 11.48
C MET A 59 26.96 5.25 10.57
N GLY A 60 27.08 5.86 9.38
CA GLY A 60 28.20 5.64 8.48
C GLY A 60 29.53 6.03 9.09
N ALA A 61 29.60 7.15 9.80
CA ALA A 61 30.79 7.60 10.53
C ALA A 61 31.18 6.63 11.65
N ALA A 62 30.21 6.11 12.40
CA ALA A 62 30.46 5.14 13.47
C ALA A 62 31.00 3.81 12.92
N LEU A 63 30.38 3.27 11.88
CA LEU A 63 30.84 2.07 11.18
C LEU A 63 32.22 2.27 10.55
N GLY A 64 32.43 3.40 9.88
CA GLY A 64 33.70 3.76 9.27
C GLY A 64 34.82 3.92 10.29
N LEU A 65 34.55 4.56 11.44
CA LEU A 65 35.51 4.67 12.54
C LEU A 65 35.87 3.30 13.11
N LEU A 66 34.89 2.42 13.30
CA LEU A 66 35.10 1.06 13.83
C LEU A 66 35.97 0.22 12.87
N LEU A 67 35.67 0.26 11.57
CA LEU A 67 36.48 -0.38 10.55
C LEU A 67 37.87 0.26 10.43
N GLY A 68 37.99 1.56 10.60
CA GLY A 68 39.26 2.28 10.63
C GLY A 68 40.16 1.85 11.79
N ILE A 69 39.60 1.75 12.99
CA ILE A 69 40.31 1.26 14.19
C ILE A 69 40.72 -0.20 14.00
N LEU A 70 39.83 -1.04 13.45
CA LEU A 70 40.16 -2.44 13.15
C LEU A 70 41.30 -2.53 12.12
N GLY A 71 41.25 -1.72 11.05
CA GLY A 71 42.33 -1.64 10.06
C GLY A 71 43.65 -1.16 10.67
N ALA A 72 43.62 -0.16 11.53
CA ALA A 72 44.79 0.31 12.27
C ALA A 72 45.39 -0.80 13.15
N TYR A 73 44.54 -1.58 13.83
CA TYR A 73 44.97 -2.70 14.66
C TYR A 73 45.69 -3.77 13.83
N LEU A 74 45.14 -4.13 12.66
CA LEU A 74 45.79 -5.08 11.74
C LEU A 74 47.14 -4.56 11.23
N ILE A 75 47.22 -3.27 10.85
CA ILE A 75 48.48 -2.64 10.45
C ILE A 75 49.50 -2.65 11.60
N SER A 76 49.04 -2.36 12.82
CA SER A 76 49.87 -2.36 14.02
C SER A 76 50.46 -3.75 14.30
N LEU A 77 49.71 -4.83 14.07
CA LEU A 77 50.21 -6.21 14.18
C LEU A 77 51.31 -6.50 13.16
N VAL A 78 51.13 -6.09 11.90
CA VAL A 78 52.14 -6.29 10.84
C VAL A 78 53.41 -5.49 11.13
N LEU A 79 53.27 -4.21 11.49
CA LEU A 79 54.41 -3.36 11.88
C LEU A 79 55.13 -3.91 13.11
N GLY A 80 54.36 -4.39 14.10
CA GLY A 80 54.87 -5.02 15.31
C GLY A 80 55.57 -6.35 15.07
N ALA A 81 55.32 -7.04 13.96
CA ALA A 81 56.05 -8.25 13.58
C ALA A 81 57.32 -7.93 12.77
N GLY A 82 57.27 -6.92 11.89
CA GLY A 82 58.36 -6.61 10.96
C GLY A 82 59.43 -5.64 11.47
N LEU A 83 59.11 -4.78 12.44
CA LEU A 83 59.98 -3.68 12.89
C LEU A 83 60.28 -3.71 14.39
N GLN A 84 60.27 -4.91 15.00
CA GLN A 84 60.57 -5.08 16.42
C GLN A 84 61.93 -4.44 16.77
N GLY A 85 61.95 -3.61 17.82
CA GLY A 85 63.15 -2.94 18.32
C GLY A 85 63.49 -1.57 17.69
N HIS A 86 62.74 -1.11 16.68
CA HIS A 86 62.96 0.23 16.11
C HIS A 86 62.28 1.32 16.97
N ALA A 87 63.01 2.39 17.30
CA ALA A 87 62.50 3.51 18.09
C ALA A 87 61.29 4.23 17.46
N SER A 88 61.12 4.11 16.14
CA SER A 88 60.00 4.69 15.39
C SER A 88 58.72 3.84 15.39
N LEU A 89 58.76 2.61 15.91
CA LEU A 89 57.60 1.70 15.90
C LEU A 89 56.37 2.29 16.62
N PRO A 90 56.46 2.87 17.84
CA PRO A 90 55.30 3.45 18.51
C PRO A 90 54.72 4.64 17.73
N PHE A 91 55.59 5.45 17.10
CA PHE A 91 55.18 6.58 16.28
C PHE A 91 54.39 6.11 15.05
N LEU A 92 54.84 5.07 14.35
CA LEU A 92 54.14 4.51 13.21
C LEU A 92 52.80 3.87 13.60
N GLN A 93 52.72 3.20 14.75
CA GLN A 93 51.47 2.61 15.25
C GLN A 93 50.42 3.67 15.60
N VAL A 94 50.82 4.74 16.30
CA VAL A 94 49.93 5.86 16.62
C VAL A 94 49.55 6.61 15.34
N GLY A 95 50.50 6.82 14.43
CA GLY A 95 50.24 7.43 13.12
C GLY A 95 49.23 6.63 12.30
N ALA A 96 49.37 5.31 12.24
CA ALA A 96 48.42 4.43 11.56
C ALA A 96 47.03 4.48 12.21
N LEU A 97 46.95 4.48 13.54
CA LEU A 97 45.68 4.62 14.26
C LEU A 97 44.97 5.93 13.94
N LEU A 98 45.68 7.05 14.00
CA LEU A 98 45.11 8.37 13.69
C LEU A 98 44.68 8.47 12.22
N ALA A 99 45.54 8.02 11.30
CA ALA A 99 45.26 8.06 9.86
C ALA A 99 44.04 7.20 9.49
N MET A 100 43.98 5.96 9.96
CA MET A 100 42.89 5.05 9.63
C MET A 100 41.57 5.43 10.32
N SER A 101 41.63 5.92 11.56
CA SER A 101 40.44 6.41 12.26
C SER A 101 39.87 7.65 11.58
N TYR A 102 40.73 8.59 11.15
CA TYR A 102 40.32 9.77 10.40
C TYR A 102 39.74 9.40 9.03
N LEU A 103 40.42 8.53 8.28
CA LEU A 103 39.97 8.08 6.95
C LEU A 103 38.64 7.33 7.05
N GLY A 104 38.50 6.43 8.03
CA GLY A 104 37.27 5.72 8.31
C GLY A 104 36.10 6.66 8.65
N LEU A 105 36.34 7.66 9.50
CA LEU A 105 35.34 8.66 9.85
C LEU A 105 34.97 9.56 8.66
N ALA A 106 35.95 10.03 7.89
CA ALA A 106 35.73 10.87 6.71
C ALA A 106 34.98 10.14 5.58
N LEU A 107 35.35 8.88 5.31
CA LEU A 107 34.64 8.03 4.35
C LEU A 107 33.25 7.65 4.87
N GLY A 108 33.11 7.39 6.17
CA GLY A 108 31.83 7.08 6.80
C GLY A 108 30.84 8.26 6.77
N LEU A 109 31.32 9.49 7.00
CA LEU A 109 30.51 10.70 6.88
C LEU A 109 30.13 11.02 5.43
N SER A 110 31.08 10.87 4.49
CA SER A 110 30.84 11.20 3.07
C SER A 110 29.98 10.16 2.35
N LYS A 111 30.17 8.87 2.64
CA LYS A 111 29.43 7.76 2.01
C LYS A 111 28.29 7.21 2.87
N GLY A 112 28.08 7.71 4.08
CA GLY A 112 27.03 7.23 4.98
C GLY A 112 25.61 7.41 4.43
N GLU A 113 25.38 8.31 3.47
CA GLU A 113 24.08 8.44 2.79
C GLU A 113 23.80 7.33 1.77
N MET A 114 24.86 6.70 1.23
CA MET A 114 24.74 5.54 0.35
C MET A 114 24.46 4.24 1.13
N LEU A 115 24.56 4.26 2.46
CA LEU A 115 24.09 3.16 3.29
C LEU A 115 22.56 3.13 3.23
N ASN A 116 22.05 2.34 2.30
CA ASN A 116 20.64 2.07 2.21
C ASN A 116 20.25 1.16 3.39
N LEU A 117 19.84 1.76 4.51
CA LEU A 117 19.35 1.05 5.70
C LEU A 117 18.26 0.03 5.36
N THR A 118 17.56 0.20 4.23
CA THR A 118 16.58 -0.74 3.68
C THR A 118 17.19 -2.10 3.32
N LEU A 119 18.43 -2.15 2.84
CA LEU A 119 19.14 -3.40 2.51
C LEU A 119 19.68 -4.10 3.77
N MET A 120 20.01 -3.34 4.82
CA MET A 120 20.55 -3.86 6.07
C MET A 120 19.46 -4.13 7.14
N GLY A 121 18.21 -3.69 6.89
CA GLY A 121 17.04 -3.98 7.72
C GLY A 121 16.49 -5.41 7.58
N GLY A 122 17.05 -6.22 6.67
CA GLY A 122 16.67 -7.63 6.52
C GLY A 122 17.32 -8.58 7.53
N ILE A 123 18.36 -8.14 8.26
CA ILE A 123 19.14 -9.00 9.19
C ILE A 123 18.94 -8.60 10.67
N LEU A 124 18.60 -7.34 10.95
CA LEU A 124 18.38 -6.86 12.30
C LEU A 124 16.95 -6.33 12.40
N GLY A 125 16.06 -7.21 12.87
CA GLY A 125 14.62 -7.00 12.94
C GLY A 125 14.21 -5.63 13.45
N SER A 126 13.79 -4.77 12.52
CA SER A 126 13.07 -3.54 12.82
C SER A 126 11.64 -3.70 12.34
N GLU A 127 10.83 -4.38 13.16
CA GLU A 127 9.40 -4.14 13.17
C GLU A 127 9.16 -2.73 13.73
N LYS A 128 9.13 -1.72 12.84
CA LYS A 128 8.31 -0.50 12.92
C LYS A 128 8.63 0.41 11.74
N GLY A 129 7.85 0.18 10.69
CA GLY A 129 7.91 0.88 9.42
C GLY A 129 7.44 -0.05 8.33
N GLY A 130 6.35 -0.79 8.56
CA GLY A 130 5.68 -1.49 7.46
C GLY A 130 5.50 -0.47 6.35
N LYS A 131 5.97 -0.79 5.14
CA LYS A 131 5.73 0.03 3.95
C LYS A 131 4.25 0.40 3.97
N GLN A 132 3.94 1.63 4.38
CA GLN A 132 2.58 2.15 4.38
C GLN A 132 2.22 2.19 2.90
N PHE A 133 1.44 1.21 2.44
CA PHE A 133 0.99 1.15 1.06
C PHE A 133 -0.04 2.26 0.87
N PHE A 134 0.44 3.47 0.65
CA PHE A 134 -0.39 4.61 0.35
C PHE A 134 -1.13 4.35 -0.97
N LYS A 135 -2.41 4.74 -1.00
CA LYS A 135 -3.25 4.67 -2.18
C LYS A 135 -3.91 6.03 -2.36
N ILE A 136 -3.53 6.74 -3.40
CA ILE A 136 -4.10 8.06 -3.68
C ILE A 136 -5.46 7.87 -4.36
N LEU A 137 -6.49 8.51 -3.84
CA LEU A 137 -7.81 8.53 -4.47
C LEU A 137 -7.94 9.70 -5.44
N ASP A 138 -8.39 9.39 -6.65
CA ASP A 138 -8.82 10.37 -7.66
C ASP A 138 -10.30 10.78 -7.46
N THR A 139 -10.65 12.00 -7.87
CA THR A 139 -12.01 12.56 -7.91
C THR A 139 -12.99 11.61 -8.61
N SER A 140 -12.57 10.97 -9.71
CA SER A 140 -13.43 10.07 -10.49
C SER A 140 -13.93 8.86 -9.68
N VAL A 141 -13.07 8.28 -8.84
CA VAL A 141 -13.37 7.12 -8.00
C VAL A 141 -14.23 7.51 -6.79
N ILE A 142 -13.93 8.67 -6.21
CA ILE A 142 -14.71 9.21 -5.10
C ILE A 142 -16.15 9.48 -5.52
N ILE A 143 -16.35 10.11 -6.68
CA ILE A 143 -17.68 10.40 -7.22
C ILE A 143 -18.44 9.13 -7.59
N ASP A 144 -17.77 8.10 -8.12
CA ASP A 144 -18.38 6.80 -8.45
C ASP A 144 -18.84 6.04 -7.20
N GLY A 145 -18.08 6.10 -6.12
CA GLY A 145 -18.48 5.65 -4.79
C GLY A 145 -18.33 4.14 -4.52
N ARG A 146 -18.14 3.30 -5.55
CA ARG A 146 -17.91 1.85 -5.36
C ARG A 146 -16.67 1.55 -4.53
N ILE A 147 -15.71 2.47 -4.47
CA ILE A 147 -14.53 2.36 -3.62
C ILE A 147 -14.88 2.19 -2.13
N ALA A 148 -15.96 2.80 -1.65
CA ALA A 148 -16.40 2.62 -0.27
C ALA A 148 -16.93 1.22 -0.03
N ASP A 149 -17.60 0.62 -1.00
CA ASP A 149 -18.10 -0.75 -0.89
C ASP A 149 -16.94 -1.75 -0.94
N VAL A 150 -15.97 -1.54 -1.84
CA VAL A 150 -14.72 -2.33 -1.89
C VAL A 150 -13.93 -2.20 -0.57
N ALA A 151 -13.80 -1.00 -0.04
CA ALA A 151 -13.15 -0.77 1.26
C ALA A 151 -13.89 -1.44 2.43
N ALA A 152 -15.23 -1.45 2.40
CA ALA A 152 -16.04 -2.12 3.42
C ALA A 152 -15.87 -3.63 3.42
N THR A 153 -15.57 -4.26 2.28
CA THR A 153 -15.30 -5.71 2.20
C THR A 153 -13.92 -6.12 2.73
N GLY A 154 -13.02 -5.17 3.00
CA GLY A 154 -11.65 -5.46 3.42
C GLY A 154 -10.70 -5.81 2.28
N PHE A 155 -11.12 -5.69 1.01
CA PHE A 155 -10.23 -5.87 -0.15
C PHE A 155 -9.22 -4.72 -0.33
N LEU A 156 -9.42 -3.61 0.38
CA LEU A 156 -8.60 -2.41 0.27
C LEU A 156 -7.80 -2.19 1.56
N ASP A 157 -6.55 -2.65 1.56
CA ASP A 157 -5.62 -2.47 2.68
C ASP A 157 -4.78 -1.18 2.56
N GLY A 158 -4.17 -0.77 3.68
CA GLY A 158 -3.24 0.35 3.74
C GLY A 158 -3.91 1.70 3.98
N THR A 159 -3.13 2.78 3.80
CA THR A 159 -3.60 4.14 4.07
C THR A 159 -4.12 4.77 2.78
N LEU A 160 -5.39 5.17 2.79
CA LEU A 160 -5.97 5.95 1.71
C LEU A 160 -5.56 7.41 1.86
N VAL A 161 -4.94 7.95 0.82
CA VAL A 161 -4.50 9.34 0.78
C VAL A 161 -5.45 10.12 -0.11
N ILE A 162 -5.94 11.24 0.42
CA ILE A 162 -6.78 12.18 -0.31
C ILE A 162 -6.01 13.51 -0.40
N PRO A 163 -5.52 13.88 -1.58
CA PRO A 163 -4.82 15.15 -1.75
C PRO A 163 -5.77 16.34 -1.59
N GLN A 164 -5.28 17.44 -1.04
CA GLN A 164 -6.08 18.66 -0.86
C GLN A 164 -6.62 19.20 -2.20
N PHE A 165 -5.88 19.06 -3.30
CA PHE A 165 -6.35 19.51 -4.61
C PHE A 165 -7.53 18.68 -5.14
N VAL A 166 -7.61 17.39 -4.82
CA VAL A 166 -8.76 16.52 -5.15
C VAL A 166 -9.99 16.97 -4.36
N LEU A 167 -9.83 17.30 -3.08
CA LEU A 167 -10.93 17.85 -2.26
C LEU A 167 -11.46 19.17 -2.83
N ARG A 168 -10.57 20.06 -3.27
CA ARG A 168 -10.94 21.34 -3.89
C ARG A 168 -11.69 21.12 -5.21
N GLU A 169 -11.22 20.20 -6.05
CA GLU A 169 -11.93 19.85 -7.29
C GLU A 169 -13.33 19.31 -7.00
N LEU A 170 -13.45 18.39 -6.03
CA LEU A 170 -14.74 17.82 -5.65
C LEU A 170 -15.71 18.88 -5.10
N GLN A 171 -15.21 19.86 -4.34
CA GLN A 171 -15.98 21.02 -3.88
C GLN A 171 -16.45 21.89 -5.06
N LEU A 172 -15.58 22.19 -6.01
CA LEU A 172 -15.96 22.95 -7.21
C LEU A 172 -17.05 22.24 -8.02
N VAL A 173 -17.01 20.90 -8.09
CA VAL A 173 -18.07 20.09 -8.71
C VAL A 173 -19.37 20.15 -7.89
N ALA A 174 -19.28 20.13 -6.56
CA ALA A 174 -20.43 20.24 -5.65
C ALA A 174 -21.09 21.63 -5.68
N ASP A 175 -20.34 22.69 -5.99
CA ASP A 175 -20.84 24.07 -6.11
C ASP A 175 -21.23 24.45 -7.54
N SER A 176 -21.18 23.50 -8.47
CA SER A 176 -21.52 23.73 -9.88
C SER A 176 -22.98 24.21 -10.03
N PRO A 177 -23.26 25.16 -10.95
CA PRO A 177 -24.63 25.58 -11.25
C PRO A 177 -25.46 24.44 -11.86
N ASP A 178 -24.80 23.51 -12.54
CA ASP A 178 -25.41 22.29 -13.09
C ASP A 178 -25.84 21.35 -11.94
N ALA A 179 -27.14 21.06 -11.89
CA ALA A 179 -27.74 20.20 -10.87
C ALA A 179 -27.16 18.78 -10.86
N LEU A 180 -26.85 18.20 -12.02
CA LEU A 180 -26.30 16.85 -12.12
C LEU A 180 -24.87 16.80 -11.57
N LYS A 181 -24.04 17.78 -11.94
CA LYS A 181 -22.67 17.90 -11.40
C LYS A 181 -22.68 18.15 -9.90
N ARG A 182 -23.51 19.07 -9.43
CA ARG A 182 -23.69 19.36 -8.01
C ARG A 182 -24.09 18.13 -7.19
N ASN A 183 -25.06 17.35 -7.67
CA ASN A 183 -25.48 16.12 -6.99
C ASN A 183 -24.36 15.09 -6.94
N ARG A 184 -23.57 14.96 -8.02
CA ARG A 184 -22.40 14.07 -8.07
C ARG A 184 -21.30 14.50 -7.10
N GLY A 185 -21.00 15.80 -7.02
CA GLY A 185 -20.00 16.35 -6.09
C GLY A 185 -20.39 16.14 -4.63
N ARG A 186 -21.65 16.43 -4.27
CA ARG A 186 -22.19 16.17 -2.93
C ARG A 186 -22.12 14.69 -2.56
N ARG A 187 -22.52 13.81 -3.48
CA ARG A 187 -22.37 12.36 -3.30
C ARG A 187 -20.93 11.96 -3.04
N GLY A 188 -19.96 12.53 -3.76
CA GLY A 188 -18.54 12.25 -3.51
C GLY A 188 -18.10 12.65 -2.11
N LEU A 189 -18.53 13.82 -1.61
CA LEU A 189 -18.24 14.27 -0.24
C LEU A 189 -18.85 13.31 0.81
N ASP A 190 -20.07 12.82 0.58
CA ASP A 190 -20.71 11.84 1.44
C ASP A 190 -19.94 10.51 1.47
N ILE A 191 -19.40 10.07 0.33
CA ILE A 191 -18.54 8.88 0.23
C ILE A 191 -17.24 9.06 1.03
N LEU A 192 -16.61 10.24 0.97
CA LEU A 192 -15.41 10.52 1.78
C LEU A 192 -15.70 10.46 3.27
N GLN A 193 -16.84 11.02 3.72
CA GLN A 193 -17.26 10.90 5.11
C GLN A 193 -17.52 9.45 5.51
N ARG A 194 -18.12 8.65 4.62
CA ARG A 194 -18.33 7.22 4.85
C ARG A 194 -17.00 6.48 5.00
N LEU A 195 -16.01 6.76 4.15
CA LEU A 195 -14.66 6.18 4.25
C LEU A 195 -13.96 6.56 5.57
N GLN A 196 -14.04 7.83 5.98
CA GLN A 196 -13.44 8.30 7.25
C GLN A 196 -14.07 7.67 8.50
N LYS A 197 -15.33 7.26 8.44
CA LYS A 197 -16.03 6.62 9.57
C LYS A 197 -15.72 5.11 9.70
N MET A 198 -15.02 4.50 8.74
CA MET A 198 -14.67 3.08 8.81
C MET A 198 -13.50 2.87 9.78
N SER A 199 -13.72 2.09 10.84
CA SER A 199 -12.73 1.87 11.90
C SER A 199 -11.52 1.05 11.45
N HIS A 200 -11.66 0.23 10.41
CA HIS A 200 -10.60 -0.62 9.87
C HIS A 200 -9.77 0.07 8.78
N LEU A 201 -10.10 1.30 8.40
CA LEU A 201 -9.47 2.02 7.30
C LEU A 201 -8.76 3.27 7.83
N THR A 202 -7.50 3.47 7.41
CA THR A 202 -6.79 4.72 7.70
C THR A 202 -6.93 5.66 6.51
N VAL A 203 -7.54 6.83 6.75
CA VAL A 203 -7.69 7.89 5.74
C VAL A 203 -6.84 9.08 6.15
N GLN A 204 -5.95 9.54 5.27
CA GLN A 204 -5.07 10.68 5.48
C GLN A 204 -5.32 11.74 4.41
N ILE A 205 -5.43 13.00 4.82
CA ILE A 205 -5.45 14.14 3.90
C ILE A 205 -4.04 14.68 3.78
N LEU A 206 -3.60 14.94 2.55
CA LEU A 206 -2.25 15.40 2.25
C LEU A 206 -2.29 16.77 1.59
N GLU A 207 -1.50 17.70 2.14
CA GLU A 207 -1.54 19.12 1.77
C GLU A 207 -0.56 19.51 0.66
N ASP A 208 0.35 18.61 0.28
CA ASP A 208 1.29 18.87 -0.80
C ASP A 208 0.57 19.15 -2.12
N ASP A 209 1.06 20.17 -2.81
CA ASP A 209 0.57 20.61 -4.09
C ASP A 209 1.77 20.87 -5.00
N TYR A 210 1.53 20.81 -6.30
CA TYR A 210 2.51 21.09 -7.34
C TYR A 210 2.04 22.33 -8.12
N PRO A 211 2.32 23.56 -7.65
CA PRO A 211 1.81 24.78 -8.29
C PRO A 211 2.28 24.97 -9.73
N HIS A 212 3.41 24.36 -10.09
CA HIS A 212 3.98 24.42 -11.45
C HIS A 212 3.25 23.52 -12.45
N VAL A 213 2.42 22.59 -11.96
CA VAL A 213 1.64 21.65 -12.78
C VAL A 213 0.19 22.12 -12.79
N ARG A 214 -0.39 22.33 -13.97
CA ARG A 214 -1.79 22.78 -14.09
C ARG A 214 -2.77 21.61 -14.04
N ASP A 215 -2.42 20.50 -14.69
CA ASP A 215 -3.31 19.36 -14.83
C ASP A 215 -3.35 18.53 -13.54
N VAL A 216 -4.56 18.31 -13.01
CA VAL A 216 -4.79 17.54 -11.78
C VAL A 216 -4.23 16.12 -11.92
N ASP A 217 -4.43 15.50 -13.08
CA ASP A 217 -3.91 14.18 -13.44
C ASP A 217 -2.39 14.08 -13.27
N MET A 218 -1.66 15.10 -13.73
CA MET A 218 -0.22 15.14 -13.62
C MET A 218 0.23 15.39 -12.18
N LYS A 219 -0.53 16.17 -11.40
CA LYS A 219 -0.29 16.31 -9.95
C LYS A 219 -0.44 14.98 -9.21
N LEU A 220 -1.44 14.17 -9.57
CA LEU A 220 -1.62 12.84 -9.00
C LEU A 220 -0.43 11.93 -9.31
N ILE A 221 0.10 11.99 -10.54
CA ILE A 221 1.27 11.21 -10.96
C ILE A 221 2.53 11.65 -10.21
N GLU A 222 2.82 12.95 -10.14
CA GLU A 222 3.99 13.44 -9.40
C GLU A 222 3.88 13.10 -7.90
N LEU A 223 2.70 13.26 -7.30
CA LEU A 223 2.46 12.85 -5.92
C LEU A 223 2.67 11.35 -5.72
N ALA A 224 2.21 10.54 -6.68
CA ALA A 224 2.39 9.10 -6.62
C ALA A 224 3.86 8.67 -6.71
N ARG A 225 4.67 9.41 -7.47
CA ARG A 225 6.11 9.15 -7.60
C ARG A 225 6.88 9.54 -6.35
N ASP A 226 6.61 10.72 -5.79
CA ASP A 226 7.28 11.23 -4.60
C ASP A 226 7.02 10.33 -3.38
N TYR A 227 5.78 9.86 -3.24
CA TYR A 227 5.36 8.99 -2.15
C TYR A 227 5.46 7.49 -2.46
N ASN A 228 5.92 7.13 -3.66
CA ASN A 228 6.01 5.76 -4.18
C ASN A 228 4.75 4.93 -3.89
N CYS A 229 3.60 5.47 -4.32
CA CYS A 229 2.29 4.95 -3.98
C CYS A 229 1.43 4.70 -5.23
N LYS A 230 0.30 4.01 -5.04
CA LYS A 230 -0.57 3.61 -6.16
C LYS A 230 -1.70 4.61 -6.34
N ILE A 231 -2.09 4.88 -7.58
CA ILE A 231 -3.25 5.73 -7.88
C ILE A 231 -4.50 4.85 -8.02
N VAL A 232 -5.59 5.20 -7.35
CA VAL A 232 -6.90 4.58 -7.54
C VAL A 232 -7.74 5.51 -8.41
N THR A 233 -8.02 5.10 -9.65
CA THR A 233 -8.78 5.91 -10.61
C THR A 233 -9.77 5.05 -11.41
N ASN A 234 -10.82 5.68 -11.93
CA ASN A 234 -11.72 5.08 -12.92
C ASN A 234 -11.41 5.60 -14.34
N ASP A 235 -10.55 6.60 -14.47
CA ASP A 235 -10.18 7.20 -15.73
C ASP A 235 -9.14 6.35 -16.47
N PHE A 236 -9.48 5.98 -17.70
CA PHE A 236 -8.62 5.17 -18.57
C PHE A 236 -7.40 5.94 -19.09
N ASN A 237 -7.53 7.26 -19.30
CA ASN A 237 -6.45 8.11 -19.78
C ASN A 237 -5.41 8.33 -18.68
N LEU A 238 -5.85 8.63 -17.45
CA LEU A 238 -4.98 8.72 -16.28
C LEU A 238 -4.25 7.38 -16.05
N ASN A 239 -4.94 6.25 -16.19
CA ASN A 239 -4.31 4.93 -16.08
C ASN A 239 -3.15 4.75 -17.08
N LYS A 240 -3.38 5.02 -18.37
CA LYS A 240 -2.33 4.94 -19.39
C LYS A 240 -1.17 5.89 -19.13
N MET A 241 -1.47 7.13 -18.76
CA MET A 241 -0.45 8.14 -18.49
C MET A 241 0.41 7.73 -17.29
N ALA A 242 -0.21 7.36 -16.17
CA ALA A 242 0.49 6.93 -14.96
C ALA A 242 1.40 5.72 -15.20
N GLN A 243 0.96 4.73 -15.99
CA GLN A 243 1.79 3.57 -16.37
C GLN A 243 3.05 3.97 -17.16
N LEU A 244 2.95 4.96 -18.07
CA LEU A 244 4.12 5.49 -18.80
C LEU A 244 5.14 6.15 -17.87
N HIS A 245 4.68 6.71 -16.75
CA HIS A 245 5.51 7.31 -15.71
C HIS A 245 5.98 6.30 -14.65
N GLY A 246 5.71 5.01 -14.83
CA GLY A 246 6.11 3.94 -13.91
C GLY A 246 5.32 3.91 -12.60
N VAL A 247 4.13 4.53 -12.58
CA VAL A 247 3.23 4.54 -11.43
C VAL A 247 2.20 3.43 -11.57
N GLU A 248 2.05 2.62 -10.52
CA GLU A 248 1.03 1.57 -10.48
C GLU A 248 -0.37 2.17 -10.24
N VAL A 249 -1.35 1.64 -10.98
CA VAL A 249 -2.73 2.11 -10.96
C VAL A 249 -3.68 0.97 -10.58
N LEU A 250 -4.62 1.27 -9.70
CA LEU A 250 -5.72 0.39 -9.30
C LEU A 250 -7.01 0.93 -9.92
N ASN A 251 -7.50 0.26 -10.97
CA ASN A 251 -8.73 0.68 -11.64
C ASN A 251 -9.94 -0.13 -11.15
N ILE A 252 -10.97 0.56 -10.63
CA ILE A 252 -12.17 -0.12 -10.07
C ILE A 252 -13.02 -0.74 -11.18
N ASN A 253 -13.01 -0.20 -12.40
CA ASN A 253 -13.66 -0.84 -13.54
C ASN A 253 -12.96 -2.14 -13.95
N GLU A 254 -11.64 -2.18 -13.90
CA GLU A 254 -10.87 -3.41 -14.15
C GLU A 254 -11.15 -4.45 -13.07
N LEU A 255 -11.19 -4.04 -11.79
CA LEU A 255 -11.57 -4.91 -10.68
C LEU A 255 -12.98 -5.48 -10.88
N ALA A 256 -13.96 -4.64 -11.22
CA ALA A 256 -15.32 -5.09 -11.46
C ALA A 256 -15.41 -6.09 -12.62
N ASN A 257 -14.64 -5.89 -13.69
CA ASN A 257 -14.57 -6.83 -14.80
C ASN A 257 -13.90 -8.16 -14.41
N ALA A 258 -12.86 -8.13 -13.56
CA ALA A 258 -12.18 -9.32 -13.08
C ALA A 258 -13.05 -10.16 -12.13
N LEU A 259 -14.02 -9.53 -11.45
CA LEU A 259 -14.99 -10.19 -10.59
C LEU A 259 -16.21 -10.77 -11.34
N LYS A 260 -16.31 -10.60 -12.66
CA LYS A 260 -17.39 -11.20 -13.45
C LYS A 260 -17.31 -12.73 -13.37
N PRO A 261 -18.44 -13.43 -13.12
CA PRO A 261 -18.45 -14.89 -13.06
C PRO A 261 -17.84 -15.51 -14.32
N VAL A 262 -16.84 -16.37 -14.13
CA VAL A 262 -16.29 -17.17 -15.22
C VAL A 262 -17.16 -18.41 -15.34
N VAL A 263 -17.96 -18.49 -16.40
CA VAL A 263 -18.67 -19.72 -16.74
C VAL A 263 -17.71 -20.70 -17.43
N LEU A 264 -17.63 -21.92 -16.90
CA LEU A 264 -16.86 -23.01 -17.49
C LEU A 264 -17.78 -24.02 -18.20
N PRO A 265 -17.31 -24.70 -19.26
CA PRO A 265 -18.01 -25.85 -19.81
C PRO A 265 -18.31 -26.89 -18.71
N GLY A 266 -19.55 -27.37 -18.65
CA GLY A 266 -20.06 -28.30 -17.64
C GLY A 266 -20.76 -27.66 -16.46
N GLU A 267 -20.63 -26.34 -16.24
CA GLU A 267 -21.35 -25.65 -15.17
C GLU A 267 -22.80 -25.36 -15.54
N SER A 268 -23.68 -25.38 -14.54
CA SER A 268 -25.07 -24.95 -14.70
C SER A 268 -25.20 -23.43 -14.50
N MET A 269 -25.90 -22.74 -15.39
CA MET A 269 -26.20 -21.31 -15.25
C MET A 269 -27.66 -21.02 -15.55
N ARG A 270 -28.21 -19.96 -14.95
CA ARG A 270 -29.59 -19.53 -15.15
C ARG A 270 -29.67 -18.41 -16.17
N VAL A 271 -30.52 -18.57 -17.19
CA VAL A 271 -30.68 -17.57 -18.25
C VAL A 271 -32.15 -17.34 -18.61
N PHE A 272 -32.48 -16.11 -18.99
CA PHE A 272 -33.80 -15.75 -19.52
C PHE A 272 -33.78 -15.76 -21.05
N ILE A 273 -34.56 -16.65 -21.66
CA ILE A 273 -34.58 -16.81 -23.12
C ILE A 273 -35.41 -15.69 -23.75
N LEU A 274 -34.77 -14.83 -24.53
CA LEU A 274 -35.38 -13.62 -25.11
C LEU A 274 -36.03 -13.90 -26.47
N LYS A 275 -35.35 -14.67 -27.32
CA LYS A 275 -35.78 -14.90 -28.71
C LYS A 275 -35.32 -16.26 -29.23
N GLU A 276 -35.89 -16.68 -30.35
CA GLU A 276 -35.47 -17.88 -31.08
C GLU A 276 -34.05 -17.69 -31.68
N GLY A 277 -33.24 -18.74 -31.62
CA GLY A 277 -31.91 -18.78 -32.21
C GLY A 277 -31.92 -19.01 -33.72
N LYS A 278 -30.72 -19.08 -34.31
CA LYS A 278 -30.57 -19.26 -35.76
C LYS A 278 -30.81 -20.71 -36.18
N GLU A 279 -30.44 -21.67 -35.35
CA GLU A 279 -30.63 -23.09 -35.64
C GLU A 279 -31.91 -23.65 -35.03
N TYR A 280 -32.32 -24.82 -35.52
CA TYR A 280 -33.56 -25.45 -35.09
C TYR A 280 -33.55 -25.74 -33.58
N ASN A 281 -34.62 -25.31 -32.90
CA ASN A 281 -34.84 -25.53 -31.47
C ASN A 281 -33.89 -24.76 -30.52
N GLN A 282 -33.15 -23.77 -31.03
CA GLN A 282 -32.33 -22.88 -30.20
C GLN A 282 -33.12 -21.69 -29.61
N GLY A 283 -32.68 -21.25 -28.44
CA GLY A 283 -33.03 -19.97 -27.86
C GLY A 283 -31.79 -19.09 -27.69
N VAL A 284 -31.98 -17.77 -27.65
CA VAL A 284 -30.92 -16.80 -27.39
C VAL A 284 -31.28 -15.99 -26.15
N ALA A 285 -30.32 -15.89 -25.23
CA ALA A 285 -30.35 -15.03 -24.07
C ALA A 285 -29.16 -14.07 -24.12
N TYR A 286 -29.25 -12.98 -23.38
CA TYR A 286 -28.12 -12.09 -23.11
C TYR A 286 -27.93 -12.00 -21.60
N LEU A 287 -26.68 -12.07 -21.16
CA LEU A 287 -26.33 -11.72 -19.78
C LEU A 287 -26.33 -10.21 -19.62
N ASP A 288 -26.30 -9.75 -18.36
CA ASP A 288 -26.28 -8.33 -18.01
C ASP A 288 -25.06 -7.59 -18.58
N ASP A 289 -23.99 -8.31 -18.89
CA ASP A 289 -22.76 -7.77 -19.49
C ASP A 289 -22.77 -7.76 -21.03
N GLY A 290 -23.88 -8.17 -21.66
CA GLY A 290 -24.04 -8.24 -23.10
C GLY A 290 -23.52 -9.54 -23.74
N THR A 291 -22.97 -10.47 -22.97
CA THR A 291 -22.53 -11.79 -23.48
C THR A 291 -23.74 -12.53 -24.06
N MET A 292 -23.62 -12.97 -25.31
CA MET A 292 -24.68 -13.73 -25.98
C MET A 292 -24.62 -15.19 -25.53
N VAL A 293 -25.75 -15.71 -25.05
CA VAL A 293 -25.91 -17.10 -24.65
C VAL A 293 -26.85 -17.80 -25.64
N VAL A 294 -26.33 -18.77 -26.38
CA VAL A 294 -27.08 -19.60 -27.30
C VAL A 294 -27.40 -20.92 -26.60
N VAL A 295 -28.69 -21.25 -26.49
CA VAL A 295 -29.16 -22.40 -25.74
C VAL A 295 -29.85 -23.40 -26.66
N ASP A 296 -29.30 -24.60 -26.77
CA ASP A 296 -29.93 -25.71 -27.46
C ASP A 296 -31.14 -26.24 -26.69
N ASN A 297 -32.18 -26.66 -27.43
CA ASN A 297 -33.44 -27.19 -26.91
C ASN A 297 -34.26 -26.18 -26.08
N ALA A 298 -34.06 -24.88 -26.31
CA ALA A 298 -34.71 -23.81 -25.54
C ALA A 298 -35.81 -23.05 -26.31
N LYS A 299 -36.14 -23.43 -27.56
CA LYS A 299 -37.19 -22.75 -28.34
C LYS A 299 -38.56 -22.75 -27.66
N ARG A 300 -38.90 -23.81 -26.92
CA ARG A 300 -40.17 -23.90 -26.17
C ARG A 300 -40.15 -23.09 -24.87
N MET A 301 -38.98 -22.59 -24.48
CA MET A 301 -38.73 -21.88 -23.23
C MET A 301 -38.51 -20.38 -23.46
N ILE A 302 -38.92 -19.84 -24.62
CA ILE A 302 -38.90 -18.40 -24.89
C ILE A 302 -39.75 -17.67 -23.84
N SER A 303 -39.24 -16.51 -23.39
CA SER A 303 -39.80 -15.68 -22.33
C SER A 303 -39.85 -16.38 -20.96
N LYS A 304 -39.01 -17.39 -20.74
CA LYS A 304 -38.86 -18.07 -19.44
C LYS A 304 -37.41 -18.05 -18.98
N THR A 305 -37.24 -18.05 -17.67
CA THR A 305 -35.95 -18.27 -17.02
C THR A 305 -35.73 -19.76 -16.82
N ILE A 306 -34.65 -20.31 -17.37
CA ILE A 306 -34.30 -21.73 -17.29
C ILE A 306 -32.86 -21.90 -16.82
N ASP A 307 -32.57 -23.01 -16.14
CA ASP A 307 -31.18 -23.41 -15.89
C ASP A 307 -30.68 -24.24 -17.07
N ILE A 308 -29.49 -23.93 -17.54
CA ILE A 308 -28.84 -24.55 -18.70
C ILE A 308 -27.49 -25.10 -18.27
N THR A 309 -27.00 -26.14 -18.93
CA THR A 309 -25.61 -26.59 -18.75
C THR A 309 -24.75 -25.99 -19.85
N VAL A 310 -23.67 -25.31 -19.50
CA VAL A 310 -22.75 -24.71 -20.45
C VAL A 310 -22.02 -25.82 -21.21
N THR A 311 -22.10 -25.84 -22.53
CA THR A 311 -21.43 -26.83 -23.38
C THR A 311 -20.08 -26.33 -23.87
N SER A 312 -20.01 -25.05 -24.26
CA SER A 312 -18.78 -24.43 -24.73
C SER A 312 -18.84 -22.92 -24.60
N VAL A 313 -17.67 -22.29 -24.58
CA VAL A 313 -17.52 -20.84 -24.55
C VAL A 313 -16.62 -20.46 -25.72
N LEU A 314 -17.10 -19.62 -26.63
CA LEU A 314 -16.35 -19.13 -27.78
C LEU A 314 -16.09 -17.64 -27.62
N GLN A 315 -14.84 -17.22 -27.82
CA GLN A 315 -14.50 -15.82 -27.96
C GLN A 315 -14.59 -15.44 -29.44
N THR A 316 -15.34 -14.38 -29.77
CA THR A 316 -15.43 -13.83 -31.13
C THR A 316 -14.98 -12.38 -31.17
N THR A 317 -14.83 -11.84 -32.39
CA THR A 317 -14.49 -10.42 -32.60
C THR A 317 -15.55 -9.46 -32.04
N ALA A 318 -16.80 -9.91 -31.93
CA ALA A 318 -17.90 -9.14 -31.35
C ALA A 318 -18.07 -9.32 -29.83
N GLY A 319 -17.28 -10.19 -29.20
CA GLY A 319 -17.34 -10.46 -27.76
C GLY A 319 -17.40 -11.95 -27.42
N LYS A 320 -17.70 -12.23 -26.16
CA LYS A 320 -17.83 -13.59 -25.63
C LYS A 320 -19.19 -14.16 -26.04
N MET A 321 -19.22 -15.41 -26.51
CA MET A 321 -20.43 -16.19 -26.72
C MET A 321 -20.39 -17.45 -25.86
N ILE A 322 -21.50 -17.75 -25.20
CA ILE A 322 -21.67 -18.96 -24.40
C ILE A 322 -22.68 -19.86 -25.11
N PHE A 323 -22.34 -21.13 -25.24
CA PHE A 323 -23.26 -22.16 -25.72
C PHE A 323 -23.65 -23.02 -24.54
N GLY A 324 -24.94 -23.30 -24.42
CA GLY A 324 -25.45 -24.21 -23.41
C GLY A 324 -26.57 -25.06 -23.95
N LYS A 325 -26.96 -26.06 -23.15
CA LYS A 325 -28.03 -26.99 -23.48
C LYS A 325 -29.05 -27.00 -22.36
N PHE A 326 -30.32 -26.94 -22.72
CA PHE A 326 -31.42 -27.21 -21.82
C PHE A 326 -31.75 -28.71 -21.84
N ASP A 327 -31.58 -29.37 -20.70
CA ASP A 327 -31.97 -30.77 -20.53
C ASP A 327 -33.25 -30.89 -19.68
N GLU A 328 -34.37 -31.10 -20.38
CA GLU A 328 -35.71 -31.25 -19.79
C GLU A 328 -35.77 -32.40 -18.77
N ARG A 329 -34.88 -33.42 -18.87
CA ARG A 329 -34.83 -34.56 -17.92
C ARG A 329 -34.24 -34.17 -16.58
N VAL A 330 -33.30 -33.23 -16.54
CA VAL A 330 -32.67 -32.76 -15.29
C VAL A 330 -33.65 -31.85 -14.54
N HIS A 331 -34.41 -31.03 -15.27
CA HIS A 331 -35.43 -30.13 -14.69
C HIS A 331 -36.69 -30.86 -14.22
N ALA A 332 -37.13 -31.91 -14.92
CA ALA A 332 -38.25 -32.74 -14.47
C ALA A 332 -37.98 -33.48 -13.14
N VAL A 333 -36.71 -33.63 -12.74
CA VAL A 333 -36.33 -34.20 -11.44
C VAL A 333 -36.42 -33.15 -10.32
N TYR A 334 -36.10 -31.88 -10.59
CA TYR A 334 -36.22 -30.78 -9.64
C TYR A 334 -37.68 -30.33 -9.43
N ASP A 335 -38.50 -30.34 -10.49
CA ASP A 335 -39.90 -29.89 -10.44
C ASP A 335 -40.85 -30.97 -9.89
N LYS A 336 -40.40 -32.23 -9.79
CA LYS A 336 -41.13 -33.32 -9.11
C LYS A 336 -40.84 -33.33 -7.61
N GLY A 337 -41.29 -32.28 -6.93
CA GLY A 337 -41.59 -32.26 -5.50
C GLY A 337 -40.42 -32.59 -4.58
N GLY A 338 -39.84 -31.54 -3.98
CA GLY A 338 -38.98 -31.66 -2.81
C GLY A 338 -39.65 -32.47 -1.69
N PRO A 339 -38.86 -32.98 -0.71
CA PRO A 339 -39.35 -33.91 0.32
C PRO A 339 -40.60 -33.42 1.08
N ALA A 340 -40.76 -32.10 1.21
CA ALA A 340 -41.87 -31.44 1.89
C ALA A 340 -43.23 -31.67 1.20
N GLU A 341 -43.34 -31.50 -0.11
CA GLU A 341 -44.61 -31.70 -0.83
C GLU A 341 -45.06 -33.17 -0.88
N ARG A 342 -44.09 -34.10 -0.84
CA ARG A 342 -44.41 -35.54 -0.76
C ARG A 342 -44.95 -35.94 0.60
N LEU A 343 -44.50 -35.31 1.68
CA LEU A 343 -45.01 -35.55 3.03
C LEU A 343 -46.44 -35.00 3.17
N GLU A 344 -46.73 -33.81 2.64
CA GLU A 344 -48.08 -33.22 2.68
C GLU A 344 -49.10 -34.04 1.86
N ARG A 345 -48.74 -34.47 0.64
CA ARG A 345 -49.62 -35.32 -0.19
C ARG A 345 -49.84 -36.71 0.42
N ARG A 346 -48.90 -37.22 1.22
CA ARG A 346 -49.04 -38.49 1.93
C ARG A 346 -49.94 -38.34 3.16
N ALA A 347 -49.78 -37.25 3.92
CA ALA A 347 -50.66 -36.92 5.04
C ALA A 347 -52.13 -36.69 4.62
N GLN A 348 -52.37 -36.03 3.48
CA GLN A 348 -53.72 -35.84 2.92
C GLN A 348 -54.36 -37.12 2.37
N ARG A 349 -53.56 -38.12 1.97
CA ARG A 349 -54.09 -39.43 1.55
C ARG A 349 -54.42 -40.31 2.76
N GLU A 350 -53.70 -40.19 3.85
CA GLU A 350 -53.97 -40.93 5.09
C GLU A 350 -55.19 -40.36 5.85
N SER A 351 -55.49 -39.05 5.72
CA SER A 351 -56.69 -38.45 6.32
C SER A 351 -58.01 -38.78 5.61
N ASN A 352 -57.96 -39.21 4.34
CA ASN A 352 -59.14 -39.41 3.48
C ASN A 352 -59.42 -40.89 3.16
N GLY A 353 -59.00 -41.81 4.04
CA GLY A 353 -59.37 -43.23 3.94
C GLY A 353 -60.89 -43.45 4.08
N PRO A 354 -61.45 -44.49 3.44
CA PRO A 354 -62.89 -44.59 3.17
C PRO A 354 -63.70 -44.89 4.44
N ALA A 355 -64.82 -44.17 4.59
CA ALA A 355 -65.81 -44.40 5.62
C ALA A 355 -66.32 -45.85 5.58
N SER A 356 -66.20 -46.54 6.72
CA SER A 356 -66.83 -47.84 6.99
C SER A 356 -68.35 -47.74 6.80
N SER A 357 -68.90 -48.54 5.89
CA SER A 357 -70.35 -48.72 5.74
C SER A 357 -70.94 -49.43 6.98
N PRO A 358 -72.09 -48.98 7.51
CA PRO A 358 -72.77 -49.70 8.57
C PRO A 358 -73.61 -50.86 7.99
N ALA A 359 -73.59 -51.99 8.68
CA ALA A 359 -74.54 -53.10 8.53
C ALA A 359 -75.59 -53.04 9.64
#